data_AF-A0A0B6YHF9-F1
#
_entry.id   AF-A0A0B6YHF9-F1
#
_cell.length_a   1.000
_cell.length_b   1.000
_cell.length_c   1.000
_cell.angle_alpha   90.00
_cell.angle_beta   90.00
_cell.angle_gamma   90.00
#
_symmetry.space_group_name_H-M   'P 1'
#
loop_
_entity.id
_entity.type
_entity.pdbx_description
1 polymer ?
#
loop_
_entity_poly.entity_id
_entity_poly.type
_entity_poly.pdbx_seq_one_letter_code
_entity_poly.pdbx_strand_id
1 'polypeptide(L)'
;TNGCPSEDNVCGATPQSSKCGSKGICEADLDGHHSCRCKPAWFGSLCNKPATVRDFDKNSYYLWGMKDKLFNTVRMTRNRDLDVQLMFRTRQYTGILIDLSDSSSTESTLHIRLVLSGGKIRLIYNMG
;
A
#
# COMPACT_ATOMS: atom_id res chain seq x y z
N THR A 1 -36.69 -14.05 7.23
CA THR A 1 -35.31 -14.57 7.37
C THR A 1 -34.37 -13.45 6.95
N ASN A 2 -33.89 -12.66 7.91
CA ASN A 2 -33.04 -11.49 7.64
C ASN A 2 -31.56 -11.93 7.73
N GLY A 3 -31.06 -12.60 6.70
CA GLY A 3 -29.65 -12.96 6.58
C GLY A 3 -28.88 -11.88 5.82
N CYS A 4 -27.58 -11.73 6.12
CA CYS A 4 -26.68 -10.88 5.34
C CYS A 4 -26.63 -11.34 3.88
N PRO A 5 -26.50 -10.42 2.91
CA PRO A 5 -26.39 -10.79 1.51
C PRO A 5 -25.10 -11.57 1.25
N SER A 6 -25.17 -12.57 0.37
CA SER A 6 -23.98 -13.28 -0.09
C SER A 6 -23.03 -12.33 -0.82
N GLU A 7 -21.72 -12.50 -0.59
CA GLU A 7 -20.68 -11.70 -1.21
C GLU A 7 -20.76 -11.73 -2.75
N ASP A 8 -21.05 -12.88 -3.36
CA ASP A 8 -21.22 -12.99 -4.82
C ASP A 8 -22.35 -12.10 -5.36
N ASN A 9 -23.42 -11.91 -4.58
CA ASN A 9 -24.53 -11.04 -4.97
C ASN A 9 -24.15 -9.55 -4.88
N VAL A 10 -23.30 -9.19 -3.92
CA VAL A 10 -22.86 -7.81 -3.67
C VAL A 10 -21.74 -7.42 -4.66
N CYS A 11 -20.75 -8.31 -4.80
CA CYS A 11 -19.54 -8.09 -5.57
C CYS A 11 -19.65 -8.49 -7.04
N GLY A 12 -20.57 -9.41 -7.38
CA GLY A 12 -20.72 -10.01 -8.71
C GLY A 12 -19.88 -11.29 -8.84
N ALA A 13 -20.54 -12.39 -9.24
CA ALA A 13 -19.98 -13.75 -9.23
C ALA A 13 -18.86 -14.04 -10.25
N THR A 14 -18.60 -13.15 -11.21
CA THR A 14 -17.58 -13.34 -12.26
C THR A 14 -16.60 -12.16 -12.33
N PRO A 15 -15.36 -12.35 -12.81
CA PRO A 15 -14.39 -11.26 -12.98
C PRO A 15 -14.90 -10.12 -13.87
N GLN A 16 -15.75 -10.42 -14.86
CA GLN A 16 -16.37 -9.45 -15.78
C GLN A 16 -17.52 -8.69 -15.13
N SER A 17 -18.27 -9.33 -14.22
CA SER A 17 -19.34 -8.71 -13.45
C SER A 17 -18.86 -8.09 -12.14
N SER A 18 -17.58 -8.28 -11.77
CA SER A 18 -17.03 -7.82 -10.50
C SER A 18 -17.04 -6.30 -10.42
N LYS A 19 -17.54 -5.75 -9.31
CA LYS A 19 -17.56 -4.30 -9.06
C LYS A 19 -16.15 -3.66 -9.12
N CYS A 20 -15.11 -4.42 -8.79
CA CYS A 20 -13.72 -3.97 -8.80
C CYS A 20 -12.97 -4.31 -10.11
N GLY A 21 -13.65 -4.96 -11.06
CA GLY A 21 -13.08 -5.47 -12.30
C GLY A 21 -11.92 -6.46 -12.08
N SER A 22 -11.09 -6.64 -13.11
CA SER A 22 -9.93 -7.56 -13.05
C SER A 22 -8.73 -7.04 -12.26
N LYS A 23 -8.78 -5.77 -11.84
CA LYS A 23 -7.67 -5.02 -11.21
C LYS A 23 -7.82 -4.87 -9.69
N GLY A 24 -8.89 -5.39 -9.11
CA GLY A 24 -9.09 -5.42 -7.67
C GLY A 24 -9.66 -6.76 -7.20
N ILE A 25 -9.73 -6.90 -5.89
CA ILE A 25 -10.48 -7.94 -5.19
C ILE A 25 -11.65 -7.22 -4.52
N CYS A 26 -12.87 -7.69 -4.75
CA CYS A 26 -14.05 -7.15 -4.09
C CYS A 26 -14.25 -7.84 -2.76
N GLU A 27 -14.57 -7.07 -1.73
CA GLU A 27 -14.85 -7.54 -0.38
C GLU A 27 -16.20 -6.97 0.05
N ALA A 28 -17.14 -7.83 0.45
CA ALA A 28 -18.45 -7.43 0.95
C ALA A 28 -18.49 -7.42 2.49
N ASP A 29 -19.16 -6.42 3.07
CA ASP A 29 -19.46 -6.39 4.50
C ASP A 29 -20.83 -7.04 4.82
N LEU A 30 -21.11 -7.20 6.11
CA LEU A 30 -22.34 -7.83 6.59
C LEU A 30 -23.59 -6.97 6.31
N ASP A 31 -23.43 -5.67 6.08
CA ASP A 31 -24.51 -4.73 5.77
C ASP A 31 -24.80 -4.66 4.26
N GLY A 32 -24.02 -5.38 3.44
CA GLY A 32 -24.16 -5.44 1.98
C GLY A 32 -23.45 -4.32 1.22
N HIS A 33 -22.57 -3.56 1.87
CA HIS A 33 -21.65 -2.67 1.17
C HIS A 33 -20.47 -3.45 0.62
N HIS A 34 -19.85 -2.91 -0.43
CA HIS A 34 -18.62 -3.45 -0.99
C HIS A 34 -17.48 -2.45 -0.88
N SER A 35 -16.27 -2.99 -0.79
CA SER A 35 -15.03 -2.26 -0.95
C SER A 35 -14.10 -3.00 -1.90
N CYS A 36 -13.17 -2.27 -2.52
CA CYS A 36 -12.21 -2.85 -3.45
C CYS A 36 -10.79 -2.75 -2.89
N ARG A 37 -10.14 -3.90 -2.72
CA ARG A 37 -8.71 -3.99 -2.49
C ARG A 37 -8.00 -4.03 -3.84
N CYS A 38 -7.35 -2.92 -4.22
CA CYS A 38 -6.72 -2.81 -5.53
C CYS A 38 -5.42 -3.61 -5.62
N LYS A 39 -5.19 -4.22 -6.79
CA LYS A 39 -3.89 -4.81 -7.12
C LYS A 39 -2.84 -3.71 -7.30
N PRO A 40 -1.54 -4.03 -7.16
CA PRO A 40 -0.47 -3.09 -7.40
C PRO A 40 -0.59 -2.37 -8.76
N ALA A 41 -0.19 -1.11 -8.79
CA ALA A 41 -0.35 -0.16 -9.89
C ALA A 41 -1.79 0.27 -10.24
N TRP A 42 -2.78 -0.01 -9.40
CA TRP A 42 -4.14 0.50 -9.54
C TRP A 42 -4.64 1.12 -8.24
N PHE A 43 -5.49 2.15 -8.34
CA PHE A 43 -6.10 2.80 -7.20
C PHE A 43 -7.51 3.32 -7.54
N GLY A 44 -8.15 3.93 -6.54
CA GLY A 44 -9.52 4.42 -6.61
C GLY A 44 -10.51 3.39 -6.05
N SER A 45 -11.75 3.83 -5.79
CA SER A 45 -12.77 3.00 -5.14
C SER A 45 -13.13 1.73 -5.91
N LEU A 46 -12.89 1.69 -7.22
CA LEU A 46 -13.18 0.55 -8.11
C LEU A 46 -11.92 0.03 -8.82
N CYS A 47 -10.71 0.44 -8.39
CA CYS A 47 -9.43 -0.01 -8.96
C CYS A 47 -9.27 0.21 -10.47
N ASN A 48 -9.93 1.24 -11.02
CA ASN A 48 -9.92 1.57 -12.44
C ASN A 48 -8.95 2.71 -12.79
N LYS A 49 -8.26 3.29 -11.80
CA LYS A 49 -7.27 4.36 -12.03
C LYS A 49 -5.87 3.76 -12.01
N PRO A 50 -5.07 3.89 -13.08
CA PRO A 50 -3.69 3.42 -13.08
C PRO A 50 -2.84 4.31 -12.19
N ALA A 51 -1.99 3.71 -11.36
CA ALA A 51 -1.02 4.43 -10.56
C ALA A 51 -0.02 5.17 -11.47
N THR A 52 0.35 6.35 -11.01
CA THR A 52 1.28 7.21 -11.73
C THR A 52 2.69 6.60 -11.72
N VAL A 53 3.24 6.30 -12.91
CA VAL A 53 4.62 5.84 -13.05
C VAL A 53 5.58 7.03 -12.99
N ARG A 54 6.74 6.81 -12.37
CA ARG A 54 7.80 7.80 -12.23
C ARG A 54 9.15 7.15 -12.50
N ASP A 55 9.92 7.80 -13.36
CA ASP A 55 11.29 7.42 -13.66
C ASP A 55 12.22 8.18 -12.71
N PHE A 56 13.23 7.49 -12.22
CA PHE A 56 14.20 8.03 -11.27
C PHE A 56 15.59 7.98 -11.89
N ASP A 57 16.22 9.14 -12.01
CA ASP A 57 17.65 9.27 -12.30
C ASP A 57 18.49 9.00 -11.05
N LYS A 58 19.82 8.89 -11.22
CA LYS A 58 20.80 8.46 -10.18
C LYS A 58 20.74 9.23 -8.85
N ASN A 59 20.16 10.43 -8.83
CA ASN A 59 20.08 11.32 -7.67
C ASN A 59 18.68 11.88 -7.45
N SER A 60 17.65 11.19 -7.94
CA SER A 60 16.26 11.59 -7.72
C SER A 60 15.65 10.83 -6.55
N TYR A 61 14.76 11.49 -5.81
CA TYR A 61 13.94 10.86 -4.77
C TYR A 61 12.62 11.60 -4.65
N TYR A 62 11.58 10.91 -4.19
CA TYR A 62 10.39 11.55 -3.64
C TYR A 62 10.47 11.51 -2.12
N LEU A 63 10.21 12.66 -1.51
CA LEU A 63 10.13 12.79 -0.06
C LEU A 63 8.72 13.25 0.31
N TRP A 64 8.06 12.46 1.14
CA TRP A 64 6.78 12.82 1.72
C TRP A 64 6.99 13.17 3.19
N GLY A 65 6.92 14.47 3.50
CA GLY A 65 6.89 14.95 4.87
C GLY A 65 5.50 14.69 5.48
N MET A 66 5.40 13.71 6.36
CA MET A 66 4.18 13.47 7.12
C MET A 66 4.14 14.39 8.34
N LYS A 67 3.01 15.07 8.57
CA LYS A 67 2.82 15.84 9.80
C LYS A 67 2.68 14.87 10.98
N ASP A 68 3.26 15.19 12.15
CA ASP A 68 3.20 14.36 13.37
C ASP A 68 1.79 13.90 13.74
N LYS A 69 0.79 14.74 13.44
CA LYS A 69 -0.63 14.41 13.65
C LYS A 69 -1.10 13.18 12.87
N LEU A 70 -0.47 12.84 11.75
CA LEU A 70 -0.81 11.67 10.93
C LEU A 70 -0.44 10.36 11.63
N PHE A 71 0.73 10.30 12.28
CA PHE A 71 1.14 9.16 13.12
C PHE A 71 0.33 9.08 14.42
N ASN A 72 -0.06 10.23 14.97
CA ASN A 72 -0.95 10.29 16.13
C ASN A 72 -2.44 10.09 15.79
N THR A 73 -2.80 9.82 14.52
CA THR A 73 -4.16 9.42 14.22
C THR A 73 -4.43 8.03 14.78
N VAL A 74 -5.62 7.89 15.40
CA VAL A 74 -6.11 6.66 16.03
C VAL A 74 -6.01 5.43 15.10
N ARG A 75 -6.06 5.63 13.78
CA ARG A 75 -5.91 4.56 12.77
C ARG A 75 -4.51 3.94 12.74
N MET A 76 -3.45 4.74 12.87
CA MET A 76 -2.08 4.22 12.86
C MET A 76 -1.62 3.74 14.25
N THR A 77 -2.17 4.34 15.32
CA THR A 77 -1.79 4.00 16.71
C THR A 77 -2.49 2.77 17.29
N ARG A 78 -3.73 2.45 16.88
CA ARG A 78 -4.47 1.31 17.45
C ARG A 78 -4.10 -0.05 16.87
N ASN A 79 -3.77 -0.12 15.58
CA ASN A 79 -3.57 -1.41 14.93
C ASN A 79 -2.08 -1.74 14.69
N ARG A 80 -1.15 -0.77 14.77
CA ARG A 80 0.29 -0.96 14.52
C ARG A 80 0.63 -1.72 13.23
N ASP A 81 -0.31 -1.75 12.29
CA ASP A 81 -0.17 -2.45 11.02
C ASP A 81 0.20 -1.45 9.93
N LEU A 82 1.18 -1.83 9.10
CA LEU A 82 1.62 -1.05 7.96
C LEU A 82 1.61 -1.95 6.71
N ASP A 83 0.71 -1.67 5.78
CA ASP A 83 0.68 -2.30 4.46
C ASP A 83 1.28 -1.33 3.43
N VAL A 84 2.31 -1.81 2.73
CA VAL A 84 3.03 -1.05 1.70
C VAL A 84 3.16 -1.91 0.45
N GLN A 85 2.61 -1.42 -0.66
CA GLN A 85 2.68 -2.08 -1.95
C GLN A 85 3.34 -1.16 -2.97
N LEU A 86 4.30 -1.67 -3.73
CA LEU A 86 4.98 -0.93 -4.78
C LEU A 86 5.29 -1.82 -5.98
N MET A 87 5.35 -1.19 -7.16
CA MET A 87 5.90 -1.81 -8.37
C MET A 87 7.10 -1.00 -8.81
N PHE A 88 8.21 -1.68 -9.10
CA PHE A 88 9.44 -1.03 -9.57
C PHE A 88 10.08 -1.85 -10.68
N ARG A 89 10.90 -1.18 -11.48
CA ARG A 89 11.75 -1.80 -12.49
C ARG A 89 13.09 -1.08 -12.47
N THR A 90 14.18 -1.83 -12.34
CA THR A 90 15.52 -1.27 -12.39
C THR A 90 16.50 -2.24 -13.03
N ARG A 91 17.61 -1.69 -13.56
CA ARG A 91 18.80 -2.44 -13.99
C ARG A 91 19.91 -2.42 -12.93
N GLN A 92 19.73 -1.65 -11.85
CA GLN A 92 20.69 -1.57 -10.75
C GLN A 92 20.60 -2.81 -9.86
N TYR A 93 21.70 -3.15 -9.18
CA TYR A 93 21.74 -4.25 -8.21
C TYR A 93 21.67 -3.76 -6.75
N THR A 94 21.79 -2.45 -6.53
CA THR A 94 21.79 -1.82 -5.22
C THR A 94 20.99 -0.53 -5.24
N GLY A 95 20.27 -0.21 -4.17
CA GLY A 95 19.51 1.04 -4.04
C GLY A 95 18.49 0.98 -2.90
N ILE A 96 17.85 2.13 -2.62
CA ILE A 96 16.73 2.22 -1.68
C ILE A 96 15.45 2.32 -2.49
N LEU A 97 14.45 1.48 -2.19
CA LEU A 97 13.13 1.54 -2.81
C LEU A 97 12.17 2.39 -1.97
N ILE A 98 12.18 2.17 -0.66
CA ILE A 98 11.39 2.92 0.32
C ILE A 98 12.24 3.12 1.57
N ASP A 99 12.17 4.34 2.12
CA ASP A 99 12.70 4.68 3.44
C ASP A 99 11.60 5.34 4.27
N LEU A 100 11.19 4.66 5.34
CA LEU A 100 10.28 5.17 6.34
C LEU A 100 11.08 5.37 7.63
N SER A 101 11.66 6.55 7.78
CA SER A 101 12.48 6.94 8.93
C SER A 101 11.76 7.96 9.79
N ASP A 102 11.90 7.86 11.10
CA ASP A 102 11.50 8.94 12.00
C ASP A 102 12.56 10.06 12.00
N SER A 103 12.12 11.27 11.63
CA SER A 103 12.97 12.46 11.58
C SER A 103 12.68 13.47 12.70
N SER A 104 11.88 13.08 13.71
CA SER A 104 11.50 13.98 14.82
C SER A 104 12.64 14.28 15.78
N SER A 105 13.65 13.41 15.86
CA SER A 105 14.84 13.56 16.70
C SER A 105 16.09 13.09 15.95
N THR A 106 17.21 13.77 16.17
CA THR A 106 18.53 13.35 15.66
C THR A 106 19.04 12.06 16.29
N GLU A 107 18.48 11.68 17.44
CA GLU A 107 18.77 10.41 18.12
C GLU A 107 17.86 9.27 17.68
N SER A 108 16.81 9.57 16.89
CA SER A 108 15.89 8.52 16.44
C SER A 108 16.59 7.57 15.51
N THR A 109 16.51 6.29 15.84
CA THR A 109 17.03 5.20 15.01
C THR A 109 15.91 4.38 14.38
N LEU A 110 14.66 4.79 14.60
CA LEU A 110 13.46 4.10 14.12
C LEU A 110 13.37 4.20 12.61
N HIS A 111 13.38 3.05 11.94
CA HIS A 111 13.25 3.01 10.49
C HIS A 111 12.69 1.68 9.99
N ILE A 112 11.99 1.73 8.85
CA ILE A 112 11.66 0.57 8.02
C ILE A 112 12.10 0.91 6.60
N ARG A 113 13.02 0.12 6.06
CA ARG A 113 13.63 0.33 4.74
C ARG A 113 13.47 -0.90 3.87
N LEU A 114 12.97 -0.68 2.66
CA LEU A 114 13.01 -1.69 1.61
C LEU A 114 14.15 -1.34 0.65
N VAL A 115 15.16 -2.20 0.59
CA VAL A 115 16.38 -1.96 -0.19
C VAL A 115 16.59 -3.04 -1.24
N LEU A 116 17.23 -2.67 -2.33
CA LEU A 116 17.80 -3.59 -3.29
C LEU A 116 19.26 -3.83 -2.90
N SER A 117 19.66 -5.09 -2.74
CA SER A 117 21.01 -5.48 -2.37
C SER A 117 21.41 -6.76 -3.09
N GLY A 118 22.42 -6.66 -3.96
CA GLY A 118 22.86 -7.77 -4.80
C GLY A 118 21.75 -8.27 -5.74
N GLY A 119 20.89 -7.36 -6.23
CA GLY A 119 19.74 -7.69 -7.07
C GLY A 119 18.56 -8.33 -6.34
N LYS A 120 18.63 -8.46 -5.01
CA LYS A 120 17.56 -9.01 -4.17
C LYS A 120 16.93 -7.91 -3.32
N ILE A 121 15.62 -8.00 -3.13
CA ILE A 121 14.90 -7.11 -2.21
C ILE A 121 15.19 -7.57 -0.78
N ARG A 122 15.48 -6.63 0.12
CA ARG A 122 15.67 -6.86 1.55
C ARG A 122 14.87 -5.85 2.34
N LEU A 123 14.21 -6.33 3.40
CA LEU A 123 13.58 -5.50 4.42
C LEU A 123 14.59 -5.32 5.56
N ILE A 124 14.86 -4.07 5.93
CA ILE A 124 15.71 -3.69 7.06
C ILE A 124 14.87 -2.80 7.96
N TYR A 125 14.81 -3.10 9.26
CA TYR A 125 14.03 -2.31 10.19
C TYR A 125 14.72 -2.18 11.55
N ASN A 126 14.37 -1.11 12.26
CA ASN A 126 14.68 -0.88 13.66
C ASN A 126 13.45 -0.21 14.29
N MET A 127 12.96 -0.77 15.39
CA MET A 127 11.73 -0.34 16.07
C MET A 127 11.99 0.22 17.48
N GLY A 128 13.26 0.50 17.81
CA GLY A 128 13.68 1.05 19.10
C GLY A 128 14.37 0.03 19.96
#